data_AF-A0A3C0VFA9-F1
#
_entry.id   AF-A0A3C0VFA9-F1
#
_cell.length_a   1.000
_cell.length_b   1.000
_cell.length_c   1.000
_cell.angle_alpha   90.00
_cell.angle_beta   90.00
_cell.angle_gamma   90.00
#
_symmetry.space_group_name_H-M   'P 1'
#
loop_
_entity.id
_entity.type
_entity.pdbx_description
1 polymer ?
#
loop_
_entity_poly.entity_id
_entity_poly.type
_entity_poly.pdbx_seq_one_letter_code
_entity_poly.pdbx_strand_id
1 'polypeptide(L)' 'AVGARLRLTAGGRTQTHEIFAGGSYLAQRDRRHVFGLGTAAAIASLEVRWPNGATVTYGSMPINRYHVLAQPQ' A
#
# COMPACT_ATOMS: atom_id res chain seq x y z
N ALA A 1 -6.15 7.84 1.33
CA ALA A 1 -7.53 7.84 0.80
C ALA A 1 -8.22 6.56 1.27
N VAL A 2 -9.51 6.64 1.61
CA VAL A 2 -10.32 5.49 2.03
C VAL A 2 -10.80 4.74 0.79
N GLY A 3 -10.63 3.42 0.72
CA GLY A 3 -10.97 2.60 -0.45
C GLY A 3 -9.83 2.48 -1.47
N ALA A 4 -8.60 2.89 -1.12
CA ALA A 4 -7.44 2.64 -1.98
C ALA A 4 -7.02 1.16 -1.84
N ARG A 5 -6.71 0.49 -2.96
CA ARG A 5 -6.21 -0.88 -2.97
C ARG A 5 -4.72 -0.88 -3.30
N LEU A 6 -3.91 -1.44 -2.41
CA LEU A 6 -2.48 -1.63 -2.56
C LEU A 6 -2.21 -3.09 -2.93
N ARG A 7 -1.46 -3.31 -4.01
CA ARG A 7 -0.95 -4.61 -4.42
C ARG A 7 0.58 -4.54 -4.47
N LEU A 8 1.22 -5.24 -3.55
CA LEU A 8 2.67 -5.24 -3.40
C LEU A 8 3.23 -6.60 -3.80
N THR A 9 4.24 -6.62 -4.68
CA THR A 9 4.97 -7.82 -5.08
C THR A 9 6.39 -7.75 -4.55
N ALA A 10 6.82 -8.76 -3.80
CA ALA A 10 8.18 -8.91 -3.30
C ALA A 10 8.55 -10.38 -3.15
N GLY A 11 9.78 -10.76 -3.51
CA GLY A 11 10.26 -12.15 -3.37
C GLY A 11 9.38 -13.20 -4.05
N GLY A 12 8.78 -12.87 -5.20
CA GLY A 12 7.85 -13.76 -5.92
C GLY A 12 6.45 -13.88 -5.32
N ARG A 13 6.14 -13.17 -4.23
CA ARG A 13 4.84 -13.18 -3.56
C ARG A 13 4.13 -11.85 -3.78
N THR A 14 2.82 -11.91 -4.04
CA THR A 14 1.95 -10.74 -4.11
C THR A 14 1.06 -10.67 -2.88
N GLN A 15 1.03 -9.51 -2.21
CA GLN A 15 0.14 -9.20 -1.10
C GLN A 15 -0.79 -8.07 -1.51
N THR A 16 -2.08 -8.22 -1.23
CA THR A 16 -3.08 -7.17 -1.52
C THR A 16 -3.70 -6.71 -0.21
N HIS A 17 -3.71 -5.40 0.01
CA HIS A 17 -4.34 -4.75 1.15
C HIS A 17 -5.23 -3.61 0.64
N GLU A 18 -6.35 -3.40 1.30
CA GLU A 18 -7.25 -2.29 1.00
C GLU A 18 -7.34 -1.36 2.21
N ILE A 19 -7.27 -0.05 1.95
CA ILE A 19 -7.38 0.98 2.98
C ILE A 19 -8.86 1.12 3.35
N PHE A 20 -9.33 0.35 4.31
CA PHE A 20 -10.65 0.55 4.89
C PHE A 20 -10.62 1.69 5.90
N ALA A 21 -11.55 2.64 5.81
CA ALA A 21 -11.80 3.61 6.89
C ALA A 21 -12.95 3.17 7.80
N GLY A 22 -13.03 1.87 8.04
CA GLY A 22 -13.91 1.33 9.06
C GLY A 22 -13.27 1.49 10.44
N GLY A 23 -13.43 2.66 11.06
CA GLY A 23 -13.34 2.80 12.51
C GLY A 23 -14.75 2.97 13.07
N SER A 24 -15.06 2.35 14.21
CA SER A 24 -16.28 2.67 14.96
C SER A 24 -16.35 4.19 15.22
N TYR A 25 -17.53 4.74 15.51
CA TYR A 25 -17.75 6.17 15.76
C TYR A 25 -16.60 6.82 16.59
N LEU A 26 -15.97 7.87 16.03
CA LEU A 26 -14.80 8.60 16.56
C LEU A 26 -13.43 7.85 16.59
N ALA A 27 -13.33 6.62 16.11
CA ALA A 27 -12.04 5.92 15.97
C ALA A 27 -11.39 6.23 14.62
N GLN A 28 -10.22 6.88 14.64
CA GLN A 28 -9.37 7.01 13.45
C GLN A 28 -8.43 5.80 13.39
N ARG A 29 -8.66 4.88 12.44
CA ARG A 29 -7.67 3.82 12.15
C ARG A 29 -6.42 4.46 11.55
N ASP A 30 -5.26 4.00 12.02
CA ASP A 30 -3.98 4.34 11.44
C ASP A 30 -3.97 3.98 9.94
N ARG A 31 -3.60 4.95 9.08
CA ARG A 31 -3.57 4.78 7.63
C ARG A 31 -2.30 4.08 7.14
N ARG A 32 -1.38 3.74 8.05
CA ARG A 32 -0.16 3.00 7.73
C ARG A 32 -0.49 1.53 7.49
N HIS A 33 -0.06 1.04 6.34
CA HIS A 33 -0.04 -0.39 6.03
C HIS A 33 1.39 -0.90 6.06
N VAL A 34 1.64 -1.93 6.86
CA VAL A 34 2.93 -2.61 6.95
C VAL A 34 2.81 -3.96 6.26
N PHE A 35 3.71 -4.22 5.30
CA PHE A 35 3.78 -5.49 4.58
C PHE A 35 4.97 -6.28 5.10
N GLY A 36 4.74 -7.51 5.55
CA GLY A 36 5.81 -8.43 5.87
C GLY A 36 6.43 -9.00 4.59
N LEU A 37 7.70 -8.68 4.31
CA LEU A 37 8.37 -9.10 3.07
C LEU A 37 9.23 -10.37 3.21
N GLY A 38 9.32 -10.92 4.42
CA GLY A 38 10.17 -12.09 4.70
C GLY A 38 11.64 -11.79 4.41
N THR A 39 12.27 -12.63 3.59
CA THR A 39 13.68 -12.50 3.17
C THR A 39 13.87 -11.66 1.91
N ALA A 40 12.80 -11.08 1.34
CA ALA A 40 12.92 -10.25 0.14
C ALA A 40 13.71 -8.97 0.45
N ALA A 41 14.75 -8.69 -0.34
CA ALA A 41 15.61 -7.52 -0.16
C ALA A 41 15.06 -6.21 -0.78
N ALA A 42 14.05 -6.32 -1.64
CA ALA A 42 13.43 -5.20 -2.33
C ALA A 42 11.94 -5.49 -2.59
N ILE A 43 11.14 -4.42 -2.69
CA ILE A 43 9.82 -4.50 -3.33
C ILE A 43 10.07 -4.53 -4.84
N ALA A 44 9.48 -5.48 -5.55
CA ALA A 44 9.59 -5.58 -7.00
C ALA A 44 8.60 -4.63 -7.70
N SER A 45 7.37 -4.57 -7.18
CA SER A 45 6.37 -3.61 -7.64
C SER A 45 5.38 -3.27 -6.53
N LEU A 46 4.87 -2.05 -6.55
CA LEU A 46 3.76 -1.61 -5.73
C LEU A 46 2.74 -0.89 -6.63
N GLU A 47 1.59 -1.49 -6.80
CA GLU A 47 0.44 -0.87 -7.48
C GLU A 47 -0.51 -0.30 -6.42
N VAL A 48 -0.89 0.97 -6.58
CA VAL A 48 -1.88 1.64 -5.75
C VAL A 48 -3.02 2.10 -6.64
N ARG A 49 -4.18 1.48 -6.47
CA ARG A 49 -5.44 1.93 -7.06
C ARG A 49 -6.15 2.84 -6.06
N TRP A 50 -6.38 4.09 -6.44
CA TRP A 50 -7.06 5.09 -5.64
C TRP A 50 -8.58 5.03 -5.85
N PRO A 51 -9.37 5.57 -4.90
CA PRO A 51 -10.85 5.54 -4.99
C PRO A 51 -11.40 6.33 -6.18
N ASN A 52 -10.68 7.36 -6.63
CA ASN A 52 -11.02 8.13 -7.84
C ASN A 52 -10.77 7.35 -9.15
N GLY A 53 -10.32 6.09 -9.07
CA GLY A 53 -10.00 5.25 -10.22
C GLY A 53 -8.57 5.41 -10.72
N ALA A 54 -7.82 6.42 -10.25
CA ALA A 54 -6.42 6.58 -10.62
C ALA A 54 -5.61 5.37 -10.13
N THR A 55 -4.69 4.88 -10.96
CA THR A 55 -3.79 3.79 -10.60
C THR A 55 -2.36 4.25 -10.79
N VAL A 56 -1.53 4.08 -9.76
CA VAL A 56 -0.11 4.42 -9.79
C VAL A 56 0.69 3.17 -9.48
N THR A 57 1.63 2.85 -10.35
CA THR A 57 2.55 1.73 -10.17
C THR A 57 3.94 2.26 -9.90
N TYR A 58 4.50 1.86 -8.76
CA TYR A 58 5.88 2.07 -8.38
C TYR A 58 6.68 0.80 -8.67
N GLY A 59 7.88 0.97 -9.24
CA GLY A 59 8.79 -0.12 -9.53
C GLY A 59 9.55 -0.61 -8.30
N SER A 60 10.84 -0.89 -8.48
CA SER A 60 11.70 -1.32 -7.38
C SER A 60 11.79 -0.25 -6.29
N MET A 61 11.46 -0.60 -5.06
CA MET A 61 11.51 0.31 -3.92
C MET A 61 12.29 -0.32 -2.76
N PRO A 62 13.08 0.48 -2.01
CA PRO A 62 13.83 -0.01 -0.86
C PRO A 62 12.90 -0.40 0.28
N ILE A 63 13.25 -1.47 0.99
CA ILE A 63 12.50 -2.00 2.14
C ILE A 63 12.92 -1.34 3.46
N ASN A 64 12.34 -1.82 4.58
CA ASN A 64 12.68 -1.41 5.95
C ASN A 64 12.54 0.10 6.21
N ARG A 65 11.61 0.75 5.50
CA ARG A 65 11.27 2.16 5.68
C ARG A 65 9.82 2.41 5.35
N TYR A 66 9.31 3.54 5.83
CA TYR A 66 8.01 4.03 5.43
C TYR A 66 8.11 4.80 4.11
N HIS A 67 7.15 4.55 3.22
CA HIS A 67 6.96 5.31 1.98
C HIS A 67 5.69 6.12 2.10
N VAL A 68 5.75 7.41 1.76
CA VAL A 68 4.59 8.29 1.71
C VAL A 68 4.09 8.33 0.27
N LEU A 69 2.85 7.88 0.07
CA LEU A 69 2.22 7.84 -1.25
C LEU A 69 1.12 8.90 -1.29
N ALA A 70 1.28 9.87 -2.20
CA ALA A 70 0.27 10.90 -2.41
C ALA A 70 -0.73 10.45 -3.48
N GLN A 71 -2.01 10.77 -3.25
CA GLN A 71 -3.03 10.58 -4.28
C GLN A 71 -2.76 11.59 -5.41
N PRO A 72 -2.67 11.14 -6.68
CA PRO A 72 -2.59 12.06 -7.81
C PRO A 72 -3.88 12.88 -7.91
N GLN A 73 -3.73 14.17 -8.25
CA GLN A 73 -4.83 15.12 -8.47
C GLN A 73 -5.69 14.70 -9.68
#